data_AF-A0A7S2UTL8-F1
#
_entry.id   AF-A0A7S2UTL8-F1
#
_cell.length_a   1.000
_cell.length_b   1.000
_cell.length_c   1.000
_cell.angle_alpha   90.00
_cell.angle_beta   90.00
_cell.angle_gamma   90.00
#
_symmetry.space_group_name_H-M   'P 1'
#
loop_
_entity.id
_entity.type
_entity.pdbx_description
1 polymer ?
#
loop_
_entity_poly.entity_id
_entity_poly.type
_entity_poly.pdbx_seq_one_letter_code
_entity_poly.pdbx_strand_id
1 'polypeptide(L)'
;ALFYENNLNLIEVFERYAAAAEDRDTGILLADTLNIVEFGLILRDAGLLGRSSLEIDDELTHKEARQAFAGAQNEFELGGATNNLIPDNVDLDDMEQLTYPEFLEAVARVGVLKWEDARIPVYEKIEHAVEAISRLGKQHK
;
A
#
# COMPACT_ATOMS: atom_id res chain seq x y z
N ALA A 1 4.65 -10.13 -18.30
CA ALA A 1 3.29 -9.63 -18.54
C ALA A 1 2.41 -9.66 -17.26
N LEU A 2 3.01 -9.85 -16.08
CA LEU A 2 2.30 -10.11 -14.82
C LEU A 2 1.57 -8.89 -14.24
N PHE A 3 2.16 -7.70 -14.44
CA PHE A 3 1.56 -6.44 -13.98
C PHE A 3 0.21 -6.20 -14.67
N TYR A 4 0.14 -6.32 -16.01
CA TYR A 4 -1.11 -6.14 -16.75
C TYR A 4 -2.21 -7.15 -16.37
N GLU A 5 -1.82 -8.40 -16.08
CA GLU A 5 -2.76 -9.47 -15.70
C GLU A 5 -3.36 -9.25 -14.31
N ASN A 6 -2.61 -8.62 -13.40
CA ASN A 6 -3.06 -8.36 -12.04
C ASN A 6 -3.55 -6.92 -11.83
N ASN A 7 -3.28 -5.99 -12.75
CA ASN A 7 -3.56 -4.56 -12.60
C ASN A 7 -5.02 -4.28 -12.22
N LEU A 8 -5.98 -4.92 -12.91
CA LEU A 8 -7.40 -4.76 -12.59
C LEU A 8 -7.75 -5.22 -11.17
N ASN A 9 -7.19 -6.36 -10.74
CA ASN A 9 -7.43 -6.86 -9.38
C ASN A 9 -6.75 -5.95 -8.33
N LEU A 10 -5.58 -5.37 -8.65
CA LEU A 10 -4.88 -4.44 -7.77
C LEU A 10 -5.65 -3.11 -7.65
N ILE A 11 -6.21 -2.60 -8.75
CA ILE A 11 -7.11 -1.43 -8.73
C ILE A 11 -8.32 -1.72 -7.85
N GLU A 12 -8.98 -2.86 -8.06
CA GLU A 12 -10.15 -3.25 -7.27
C GLU A 12 -9.84 -3.34 -5.76
N VAL A 13 -8.68 -3.90 -5.40
CA VAL A 13 -8.24 -3.93 -4.00
C VAL A 13 -7.97 -2.52 -3.48
N PHE A 14 -7.27 -1.68 -4.24
CA PHE A 14 -6.99 -0.30 -3.85
C PHE A 14 -8.29 0.47 -3.58
N GLU A 15 -9.21 0.50 -4.55
CA GLU A 15 -10.48 1.21 -4.46
C GLU A 15 -11.33 0.70 -3.29
N ARG A 16 -11.39 -0.61 -3.07
CA ARG A 16 -12.18 -1.19 -1.98
C ARG A 16 -11.69 -0.72 -0.60
N TYR A 17 -10.38 -0.69 -0.39
CA TYR A 17 -9.83 -0.29 0.91
C TYR A 17 -9.82 1.24 1.08
N ALA A 18 -9.67 2.00 0.00
CA ALA A 18 -9.78 3.46 0.01
C ALA A 18 -11.23 3.92 0.29
N ALA A 19 -12.22 3.33 -0.39
CA ALA A 19 -13.63 3.68 -0.23
C ALA A 19 -14.21 3.29 1.14
N ALA A 20 -13.63 2.30 1.82
CA ALA A 20 -14.05 1.91 3.17
C ALA A 20 -13.90 3.05 4.21
N ALA A 21 -13.14 4.10 3.88
CA ALA A 21 -12.97 5.28 4.73
C ALA A 21 -13.88 6.47 4.39
N GLU A 22 -14.55 6.46 3.22
CA GLU A 22 -15.45 7.56 2.80
C GLU A 22 -16.70 7.71 3.68
N ASP A 23 -17.07 6.68 4.45
CA ASP A 23 -18.14 6.77 5.47
C ASP A 23 -17.74 7.64 6.68
N ARG A 24 -16.51 8.19 6.70
CA ARG A 24 -16.06 9.17 7.69
C ARG A 24 -16.31 10.58 7.16
N ASP A 25 -17.16 11.29 7.90
CA ASP A 25 -17.77 12.61 7.72
C ASP A 25 -16.79 13.80 7.47
N THR A 26 -15.90 13.67 6.49
CA THR A 26 -15.00 14.72 6.04
C THR A 26 -15.27 14.95 4.56
N GLY A 27 -16.00 16.02 4.23
CA GLY A 27 -16.43 16.42 2.88
C GLY A 27 -15.29 16.79 1.91
N ILE A 28 -14.14 16.15 2.03
CA ILE A 28 -13.03 16.16 1.08
C ILE A 28 -13.07 14.81 0.38
N LEU A 29 -13.30 14.81 -0.94
CA LEU A 29 -13.23 13.62 -1.80
C LEU A 29 -11.79 13.06 -1.81
N LEU A 30 -11.43 12.32 -0.75
CA LEU A 30 -10.19 11.54 -0.63
C LEU A 30 -10.36 10.11 -1.15
N ALA A 31 -11.45 9.86 -1.89
CA ALA A 31 -11.89 8.60 -2.50
C ALA A 31 -10.80 7.82 -3.26
N ASP A 32 -9.69 8.48 -3.58
CA ASP A 32 -8.63 7.96 -4.46
C ASP A 32 -7.30 7.71 -3.74
N THR A 33 -7.30 7.58 -2.40
CA THR A 33 -6.07 7.44 -1.62
C THR A 33 -6.17 6.44 -0.46
N LEU A 34 -5.04 5.85 -0.07
CA LEU A 34 -4.93 4.91 1.06
C LEU A 34 -4.07 5.50 2.18
N ASN A 35 -4.56 5.54 3.42
CA ASN A 35 -3.72 5.82 4.58
C ASN A 35 -2.97 4.57 5.07
N ILE A 36 -2.06 4.76 6.03
CA ILE A 36 -1.23 3.68 6.60
C ILE A 36 -2.06 2.57 7.25
N VAL A 37 -3.23 2.89 7.81
CA VAL A 37 -4.09 1.91 8.46
C VAL A 37 -4.68 0.99 7.40
N GLU A 38 -5.24 1.55 6.33
CA GLU A 38 -5.80 0.77 5.21
C GLU A 38 -4.74 -0.06 4.50
N PHE A 39 -3.57 0.53 4.24
CA PHE A 39 -2.44 -0.22 3.69
C PHE A 39 -2.06 -1.39 4.59
N GLY A 40 -1.99 -1.18 5.91
CA GLY A 40 -1.75 -2.24 6.88
C GLY A 40 -2.82 -3.34 6.86
N LEU A 41 -4.10 -2.99 6.66
CA LEU A 41 -5.19 -3.97 6.52
C LEU A 41 -5.02 -4.81 5.25
N ILE A 42 -4.66 -4.20 4.11
CA ILE A 42 -4.36 -4.93 2.87
C ILE A 42 -3.25 -5.96 3.10
N LEU A 43 -2.14 -5.56 3.73
CA LEU A 43 -1.01 -6.46 3.96
C LEU A 43 -1.37 -7.62 4.89
N ARG A 44 -2.16 -7.35 5.93
CA ARG A 44 -2.65 -8.38 6.85
C ARG A 44 -3.58 -9.36 6.14
N ASP A 45 -4.55 -8.84 5.39
CA ASP A 45 -5.57 -9.67 4.74
C ASP A 45 -4.96 -10.48 3.57
N ALA A 46 -3.91 -9.95 2.93
CA ALA A 46 -3.10 -10.68 1.93
C ALA A 46 -2.17 -11.75 2.56
N GLY A 47 -2.09 -11.83 3.89
CA GLY A 47 -1.19 -12.74 4.61
C GLY A 47 0.29 -12.38 4.48
N LEU A 48 0.59 -11.12 4.12
CA LEU A 48 1.97 -10.64 3.99
C LEU A 48 2.54 -10.19 5.32
N LEU A 49 1.70 -9.66 6.21
CA LEU A 49 2.08 -9.13 7.52
C LEU A 49 2.18 -10.23 8.58
N GLY A 50 3.29 -10.26 9.32
CA GLY A 50 3.61 -11.29 10.30
C GLY A 50 4.25 -12.53 9.67
N ARG A 51 4.31 -13.63 10.42
CA ARG A 51 4.92 -14.89 9.97
C ARG A 51 3.95 -15.70 9.11
N SER A 52 4.30 -15.90 7.84
CA SER A 52 3.59 -16.79 6.93
C SER A 52 4.10 -18.24 6.96
N SER A 53 5.31 -18.48 7.48
CA SER A 53 5.95 -19.81 7.43
C SER A 53 6.84 -20.10 8.66
N LEU A 54 7.39 -21.32 8.72
CA LEU A 54 8.38 -21.74 9.72
C LEU A 54 9.78 -21.14 9.47
N GLU A 55 9.97 -20.39 8.37
CA GLU A 55 11.23 -19.74 8.04
C GLU A 55 11.35 -18.42 8.80
N ILE A 56 12.50 -18.20 9.45
CA ILE A 56 12.75 -17.08 10.35
C ILE A 56 12.85 -15.74 9.58
N ASP A 57 13.14 -15.80 8.27
CA ASP A 57 13.51 -14.66 7.43
C ASP A 57 12.39 -14.22 6.46
N ASP A 58 11.12 -14.58 6.74
CA ASP A 58 9.90 -14.24 5.95
C ASP A 58 8.89 -13.39 6.76
N GLU A 59 9.35 -12.78 7.86
CA GLU A 59 8.49 -11.99 8.74
C GLU A 59 8.49 -10.51 8.32
N LEU A 60 7.41 -10.05 7.69
CA LEU A 60 7.19 -8.62 7.49
C LEU A 60 6.57 -8.00 8.75
N THR A 61 7.29 -7.09 9.37
CA THR A 61 6.84 -6.40 10.59
C THR A 61 5.98 -5.17 10.28
N HIS A 62 5.22 -4.70 11.27
CA HIS A 62 4.53 -3.41 11.19
C HIS A 62 5.48 -2.22 10.94
N LYS A 63 6.75 -2.34 11.38
CA LYS A 63 7.76 -1.30 11.16
C LYS A 63 8.16 -1.26 9.69
N GLU A 64 8.43 -2.40 9.08
CA GLU A 64 8.76 -2.48 7.65
C GLU A 64 7.58 -2.10 6.76
N ALA A 65 6.35 -2.46 7.15
CA ALA A 65 5.16 -1.99 6.45
C ALA A 65 5.07 -0.46 6.44
N ARG A 66 5.35 0.20 7.57
CA ARG A 66 5.43 1.67 7.65
C ARG A 66 6.57 2.25 6.81
N GLN A 67 7.72 1.58 6.77
CA GLN A 67 8.85 2.01 5.93
C GLN A 67 8.54 1.88 4.44
N ALA A 68 7.86 0.81 4.03
CA ALA A 68 7.42 0.62 2.66
C ALA A 68 6.42 1.71 2.25
N PHE A 69 5.49 2.03 3.14
CA PHE A 69 4.50 3.09 2.97
C PHE A 69 5.17 4.46 2.82
N ALA A 70 5.93 4.91 3.82
CA ALA A 70 6.59 6.21 3.81
C ALA A 70 7.61 6.33 2.68
N GLY A 71 8.30 5.24 2.34
CA GLY A 71 9.27 5.23 1.25
C GLY A 71 8.64 5.30 -0.14
N ALA A 72 7.38 4.91 -0.30
CA ALA A 72 6.66 4.95 -1.57
C ALA A 72 5.95 6.27 -1.84
N GLN A 73 5.77 7.09 -0.80
CA GLN A 73 5.26 8.44 -0.97
C GLN A 73 6.30 9.25 -1.74
N ASN A 74 5.86 9.82 -2.86
CA ASN A 74 6.68 10.81 -3.52
C ASN A 74 6.54 12.12 -2.74
N GLU A 75 7.64 12.86 -2.59
CA GLU A 75 7.56 14.31 -2.41
C GLU A 75 6.99 14.90 -3.70
N PHE A 76 5.71 14.63 -3.99
CA PHE A 76 5.00 15.48 -4.90
C PHE A 76 4.89 16.80 -4.14
N GLU A 77 5.82 17.71 -4.47
CA GLU A 77 5.58 19.14 -4.36
C GLU A 77 4.16 19.33 -4.90
N LEU A 78 3.18 19.46 -4.01
CA LEU A 78 1.92 20.11 -4.34
C LEU A 78 2.32 21.54 -4.66
N GLY A 79 2.80 21.74 -5.89
CA GLY A 79 3.43 22.95 -6.35
C GLY A 79 2.48 24.11 -6.14
N GLY A 80 2.77 24.92 -5.12
CA GLY A 80 2.42 26.32 -5.02
C GLY A 80 0.95 26.72 -4.87
N ALA A 81 -0.02 25.82 -4.85
CA ALA A 81 -1.45 26.20 -4.86
C ALA A 81 -2.24 25.90 -3.58
N THR A 82 -1.78 25.01 -2.70
CA THR A 82 -2.55 24.56 -1.51
C THR A 82 -1.99 25.03 -0.17
N ASN A 83 -0.78 25.60 -0.12
CA ASN A 83 -0.20 26.13 1.12
C ASN A 83 -1.02 27.25 1.79
N ASN A 84 -2.05 27.78 1.12
CA ASN A 84 -2.97 28.77 1.70
C ASN A 84 -4.33 28.20 2.11
N LEU A 85 -4.56 26.89 1.95
CA LEU A 85 -5.85 26.24 2.27
C LEU A 85 -5.76 25.19 3.39
N ILE A 86 -4.55 24.83 3.83
CA ILE A 86 -4.37 23.93 4.97
C ILE A 86 -4.26 24.81 6.23
N PRO A 87 -5.23 24.75 7.16
CA PRO A 87 -5.12 25.46 8.44
C PRO A 87 -3.87 25.00 9.19
N ASP A 88 -3.18 25.92 9.88
CA ASP A 88 -1.97 25.66 10.69
C ASP A 88 -2.14 24.58 11.79
N ASN A 89 -3.34 24.02 11.95
CA ASN A 89 -3.71 23.03 12.96
C ASN A 89 -4.03 21.64 12.37
N VAL A 90 -3.74 21.38 11.10
CA VAL A 90 -3.88 20.02 10.53
C VAL A 90 -2.56 19.29 10.73
N ASP A 91 -2.58 18.23 11.54
CA ASP A 91 -1.44 17.32 11.68
C ASP A 91 -1.13 16.74 10.30
N LEU A 92 0.06 17.01 9.77
CA LEU A 92 0.51 16.46 8.49
C LEU A 92 0.62 14.92 8.55
N ASP A 93 0.78 14.36 9.75
CA ASP A 93 0.71 12.92 10.02
C ASP A 93 -0.68 12.33 9.67
N ASP A 94 -1.76 13.12 9.70
CA ASP A 94 -3.10 12.70 9.27
C ASP A 94 -3.29 12.80 7.74
N MET A 95 -2.33 13.37 7.01
CA MET A 95 -2.36 13.51 5.55
C MET A 95 -1.46 12.51 4.82
N GLU A 96 -0.76 11.64 5.54
CA GLU A 96 0.06 10.61 4.92
C GLU A 96 -0.84 9.57 4.22
N GLN A 97 -0.96 9.73 2.90
CA GLN A 97 -1.76 8.87 2.05
C GLN A 97 -0.97 8.40 0.81
N LEU A 98 -1.42 7.33 0.18
CA LEU A 98 -0.88 6.77 -1.06
C LEU A 98 -1.91 6.91 -2.17
N THR A 99 -1.51 7.53 -3.27
CA THR A 99 -2.19 7.40 -4.57
C THR A 99 -1.99 5.98 -5.13
N TYR A 100 -2.75 5.59 -6.16
CA TYR A 100 -2.58 4.27 -6.77
C TYR A 100 -1.14 3.96 -7.27
N PRO A 101 -0.43 4.87 -7.95
CA PRO A 101 0.98 4.64 -8.30
C PRO A 101 1.89 4.42 -7.09
N GLU A 102 1.69 5.19 -6.01
CA GLU A 102 2.48 5.06 -4.77
C GLU A 102 2.12 3.76 -4.04
N PHE A 103 0.87 3.32 -4.09
CA PHE A 103 0.46 2.00 -3.63
C PHE A 103 1.21 0.89 -4.37
N LEU A 104 1.31 0.96 -5.70
CA LEU A 104 2.07 -0.03 -6.47
C LEU A 104 3.55 -0.05 -6.10
N GLU A 105 4.14 1.12 -5.85
CA GLU A 105 5.51 1.21 -5.36
C GLU A 105 5.66 0.61 -3.95
N ALA A 106 4.71 0.90 -3.05
CA ALA A 106 4.67 0.34 -1.70
C ALA A 106 4.59 -1.20 -1.75
N VAL A 107 3.79 -1.77 -2.66
CA VAL A 107 3.71 -3.22 -2.88
C VAL A 107 5.05 -3.79 -3.35
N ALA A 108 5.75 -3.12 -4.26
CA ALA A 108 7.07 -3.55 -4.69
C ALA A 108 8.09 -3.53 -3.53
N ARG A 109 8.07 -2.48 -2.70
CA ARG A 109 8.90 -2.37 -1.51
C ARG A 109 8.59 -3.47 -0.49
N VAL A 110 7.31 -3.78 -0.28
CA VAL A 110 6.89 -4.90 0.59
C VAL A 110 7.47 -6.23 0.11
N GLY A 111 7.45 -6.50 -1.20
CA GLY A 111 8.07 -7.71 -1.74
C GLY A 111 9.55 -7.80 -1.40
N VAL A 112 10.29 -6.71 -1.58
CA VAL A 112 11.73 -6.66 -1.26
C VAL A 112 12.01 -6.86 0.24
N LEU A 113 11.18 -6.28 1.10
CA LEU A 113 11.34 -6.34 2.57
C LEU A 113 10.92 -7.69 3.15
N LYS A 114 9.84 -8.30 2.64
CA LYS A 114 9.30 -9.55 3.19
C LYS A 114 10.23 -10.74 2.98
N TRP A 115 10.85 -10.83 1.81
CA TRP A 115 11.74 -11.93 1.47
C TRP A 115 13.19 -11.43 1.45
N GLU A 116 13.89 -11.49 2.57
CA GLU A 116 15.26 -10.95 2.67
C GLU A 116 16.31 -11.81 1.95
N ASP A 117 15.98 -13.06 1.60
CA ASP A 117 16.90 -13.98 0.92
C ASP A 117 17.44 -13.39 -0.39
N ALA A 118 18.74 -13.10 -0.42
CA ALA A 118 19.43 -12.53 -1.58
C ALA A 118 19.48 -13.47 -2.79
N ARG A 119 19.18 -14.77 -2.61
CA ARG A 119 19.14 -15.75 -3.69
C ARG A 119 17.86 -15.63 -4.53
N ILE A 120 16.79 -15.09 -3.96
CA ILE A 120 15.54 -14.84 -4.69
C ILE A 120 15.72 -13.53 -5.48
N PRO A 121 15.57 -13.52 -6.81
CA PRO A 121 15.60 -12.30 -7.60
C PRO A 121 14.57 -11.28 -7.12
N VAL A 122 14.94 -9.99 -7.10
CA VAL A 122 14.04 -8.88 -6.70
C VAL A 122 12.69 -8.92 -7.42
N TYR A 123 12.72 -9.23 -8.71
CA TYR A 123 11.50 -9.33 -9.52
C TYR A 123 10.54 -10.41 -8.99
N GLU A 124 11.03 -11.59 -8.64
CA GLU A 124 10.22 -12.70 -8.11
C GLU A 124 9.59 -12.33 -6.75
N LYS A 125 10.35 -11.63 -5.90
CA LYS A 125 9.81 -11.09 -4.63
C LYS A 125 8.64 -10.13 -4.84
N ILE A 126 8.78 -9.23 -5.82
CA ILE A 126 7.72 -8.28 -6.17
C ILE A 126 6.50 -9.03 -6.74
N GLU A 127 6.72 -10.03 -7.60
CA GLU A 127 5.64 -10.86 -8.14
C GLU A 127 4.86 -11.56 -7.03
N HIS A 128 5.53 -12.14 -6.02
CA HIS A 128 4.86 -12.77 -4.89
C HIS A 128 4.00 -11.80 -4.09
N ALA A 129 4.48 -10.57 -3.84
CA ALA A 129 3.68 -9.55 -3.16
C ALA A 129 2.45 -9.14 -4.00
N VAL A 130 2.65 -8.93 -5.31
CA VAL A 130 1.57 -8.59 -6.26
C VAL A 130 0.52 -9.71 -6.31
N GLU A 131 0.94 -10.97 -6.38
CA GLU A 131 0.03 -12.11 -6.40
C GLU A 131 -0.75 -12.27 -5.10
N ALA A 132 -0.09 -12.08 -3.95
CA ALA A 132 -0.74 -12.19 -2.65
C ALA A 132 -1.87 -11.16 -2.52
N ILE A 133 -1.61 -9.90 -2.91
CA ILE A 133 -2.59 -8.83 -2.84
C ILE A 133 -3.67 -9.00 -3.91
N SER A 134 -3.31 -9.36 -5.15
CA SER A 134 -4.28 -9.48 -6.24
C SER A 134 -5.32 -10.59 -6.00
N ARG A 135 -4.99 -11.61 -5.19
CA ARG A 135 -5.96 -12.65 -4.77
C ARG A 135 -7.12 -12.07 -3.97
N LEU A 136 -6.93 -10.95 -3.26
CA LEU A 136 -7.99 -10.29 -2.51
C LEU A 136 -9.07 -9.68 -3.40
N GLY A 137 -8.75 -9.33 -4.65
CA GLY A 137 -9.73 -8.89 -5.66
C GLY A 137 -10.45 -10.06 -6.34
N LYS A 138 -9.79 -11.22 -6.46
CA LYS A 138 -10.38 -12.40 -7.12
C LYS A 138 -11.50 -13.09 -6.33
N GLN A 139 -11.63 -12.85 -5.03
CA GLN A 139 -12.55 -13.57 -4.14
C GLN A 139 -14.02 -13.16 -4.26
N HIS A 140 -14.38 -12.19 -5.12
CA HIS A 140 -15.74 -11.68 -5.26
C HIS A 140 -16.38 -11.86 -6.66
N LYS A 141 -15.88 -12.79 -7.48
CA LYS A 141 -16.54 -13.22 -8.73
C LYS A 141 -17.30 -14.53 -8.59
#